data_AF-A3CWP3-F1
#
_entry.id   AF-A3CWP3-F1
#
_cell.length_a   1.000
_cell.length_b   1.000
_cell.length_c   1.000
_cell.angle_alpha   90.00
_cell.angle_beta   90.00
_cell.angle_gamma   90.00
#
_symmetry.space_group_name_H-M   'P 1'
#
loop_
_entity.id
_entity.type
_entity.pdbx_description
1 polymer ?
#
loop_
_entity_poly.entity_id
_entity_poly.type
_entity_poly.pdbx_seq_one_letter_code
_entity_poly.pdbx_strand_id
1 'polypeptide(L)'
;MYERTVGTIGGTIFLDADANGVQNPGEWGLSGVVVHLLDAAGERVATAETFAHACEGLYIFSGVTPGNYTVEVVPPEGYGFTVPGMGAPGETASTVDAANGTTTAIDLTEEMVQMMDLVVRDAGLVPAAA
;
A
#
# COMPACT_ATOMS: atom_id res chain seq x y z
N MET A 1 -12.96 20.21 20.47
CA MET A 1 -12.97 18.89 19.82
C MET A 1 -12.92 19.17 18.32
N TYR A 2 -11.91 18.69 17.61
CA TYR A 2 -11.90 18.75 16.14
C TYR A 2 -12.36 17.37 15.65
N GLU A 3 -13.52 17.32 15.00
CA GLU A 3 -14.01 16.12 14.35
C GLU A 3 -13.25 15.99 13.02
N ARG A 4 -12.32 15.04 12.94
CA ARG A 4 -11.75 14.64 11.66
C ARG A 4 -12.86 13.98 10.84
N THR A 5 -13.09 14.50 9.64
CA THR A 5 -14.07 13.97 8.69
C THR A 5 -13.41 13.23 7.52
N VAL A 6 -12.08 13.21 7.46
CA VAL A 6 -11.29 12.55 6.43
C VAL A 6 -10.09 11.81 7.02
N GLY A 7 -9.79 10.65 6.45
CA GLY A 7 -8.69 9.77 6.82
C GLY A 7 -7.51 9.83 5.86
N THR A 8 -6.55 8.95 6.12
CA THR A 8 -5.36 8.76 5.31
C THR A 8 -5.17 7.27 5.04
N ILE A 9 -4.89 6.91 3.79
CA ILE A 9 -4.45 5.57 3.39
C ILE A 9 -3.05 5.71 2.82
N GLY A 10 -2.14 4.80 3.14
CA GLY A 10 -0.78 4.85 2.62
C GLY A 10 -0.02 3.59 2.98
N GLY A 11 1.27 3.56 2.69
CA GLY A 11 2.12 2.42 3.02
C GLY A 11 3.43 2.48 2.26
N THR A 12 4.11 1.35 2.21
CA THR A 12 5.44 1.19 1.62
C THR A 12 5.39 0.14 0.51
N ILE A 13 5.91 0.49 -0.65
CA ILE A 13 6.26 -0.47 -1.69
C ILE A 13 7.75 -0.77 -1.56
N PHE A 14 8.12 -2.03 -1.37
CA PHE A 14 9.50 -2.43 -1.11
C PHE A 14 9.96 -3.55 -2.04
N LEU A 15 11.29 -3.62 -2.23
CA LEU A 15 11.94 -4.72 -2.94
C LEU A 15 12.02 -5.93 -2.01
N ASP A 16 11.21 -6.94 -2.26
CA ASP A 16 11.26 -8.22 -1.58
C ASP A 16 12.25 -9.13 -2.32
N ALA A 17 13.51 -9.12 -1.89
CA ALA A 17 14.60 -9.78 -2.59
C ALA A 17 14.64 -11.29 -2.30
N ASP A 18 14.13 -11.71 -1.14
CA ASP A 18 14.07 -13.12 -0.74
C ASP A 18 12.69 -13.77 -0.97
N ALA A 19 11.72 -12.99 -1.45
CA ALA A 19 10.36 -13.39 -1.78
C ALA A 19 9.56 -13.92 -0.57
N ASN A 20 9.85 -13.41 0.63
CA ASN A 20 9.21 -13.87 1.86
C ASN A 20 7.98 -13.06 2.28
N GLY A 21 7.68 -11.95 1.59
CA GLY A 21 6.50 -11.12 1.82
C GLY A 21 6.62 -10.14 2.97
N VAL A 22 7.79 -10.03 3.59
CA VAL A 22 8.12 -9.16 4.72
C VAL A 22 9.24 -8.23 4.31
N GLN A 23 9.22 -6.98 4.75
CA GLN A 23 10.35 -6.07 4.51
C GLN A 23 11.45 -6.35 5.53
N ASN A 24 12.56 -6.91 5.06
CA ASN A 24 13.72 -7.29 5.86
C ASN A 24 14.80 -6.19 5.87
N PRO A 25 15.74 -6.22 6.82
CA PRO A 25 16.90 -5.33 6.79
C PRO A 25 17.70 -5.48 5.48
N GLY A 26 17.82 -4.38 4.73
CA GLY A 26 18.49 -4.35 3.42
C GLY A 26 17.52 -4.42 2.23
N GLU A 27 16.23 -4.59 2.49
CA GLU A 27 15.16 -4.46 1.50
C GLU A 27 14.61 -3.04 1.50
N TRP A 28 15.01 -2.30 0.47
CA TRP A 28 14.70 -0.88 0.34
C TRP A 28 13.32 -0.66 -0.26
N GLY A 29 12.75 0.50 -0.02
CA GLY A 29 11.59 0.95 -0.76
C GLY A 29 11.87 1.05 -2.26
N LEU A 30 10.82 1.04 -3.09
CA LEU A 30 10.93 1.28 -4.53
C LEU A 30 10.33 2.64 -4.87
N SER A 31 11.14 3.56 -5.40
CA SER A 31 10.72 4.88 -5.89
C SER A 31 9.89 4.80 -7.19
N GLY A 32 8.99 5.77 -7.39
CA GLY A 32 8.29 5.97 -8.67
C GLY A 32 7.28 4.86 -9.04
N VAL A 33 6.91 4.01 -8.11
CA VAL A 33 5.85 3.01 -8.30
C VAL A 33 4.50 3.71 -8.27
N VAL A 34 3.68 3.48 -9.28
CA VAL A 34 2.34 4.05 -9.37
C VAL A 34 1.38 3.26 -8.49
N VAL A 35 0.60 3.97 -7.70
CA VAL A 35 -0.43 3.41 -6.82
C VAL A 35 -1.76 4.12 -7.09
N HIS A 36 -2.83 3.35 -7.17
CA HIS A 36 -4.19 3.83 -7.39
C HIS A 36 -5.06 3.54 -6.16
N LEU A 37 -5.91 4.50 -5.82
CA LEU A 37 -7.01 4.27 -4.88
C LEU A 37 -8.28 4.08 -5.69
N LEU A 38 -8.92 2.93 -5.52
CA LEU A 38 -10.16 2.55 -6.17
C LEU A 38 -11.31 2.62 -5.16
N ASP A 39 -12.49 3.04 -5.60
CA ASP A 39 -13.71 3.00 -4.78
C ASP A 39 -14.40 1.62 -4.84
N ALA A 40 -15.56 1.51 -4.18
CA ALA A 40 -16.36 0.28 -4.14
C ALA A 40 -16.86 -0.20 -5.51
N ALA A 41 -16.94 0.68 -6.51
CA ALA A 41 -17.31 0.35 -7.89
C ALA A 41 -16.10 -0.09 -8.72
N GLY A 42 -14.89 -0.02 -8.17
CA GLY A 42 -13.64 -0.25 -8.88
C GLY A 42 -13.16 0.96 -9.68
N GLU A 43 -13.77 2.13 -9.49
CA GLU A 43 -13.38 3.35 -10.21
C GLU A 43 -12.21 4.02 -9.50
N ARG A 44 -11.25 4.52 -10.28
CA ARG A 44 -10.07 5.19 -9.73
C ARG A 44 -10.42 6.59 -9.24
N VAL A 45 -10.31 6.79 -7.94
CA VAL A 45 -10.60 8.07 -7.28
C VAL A 45 -9.34 8.88 -6.96
N ALA A 46 -8.17 8.25 -6.86
CA ALA A 46 -6.90 8.94 -6.67
C ALA A 46 -5.71 8.17 -7.26
N THR A 47 -4.58 8.86 -7.45
CA THR A 47 -3.30 8.30 -7.89
C THR A 47 -2.17 8.92 -7.09
N ALA A 48 -1.23 8.09 -6.66
CA ALA A 48 0.01 8.48 -6.01
C ALA A 48 1.19 7.78 -6.69
N GLU A 49 2.38 8.35 -6.51
CA GLU A 49 3.64 7.70 -6.84
C GLU A 49 4.47 7.59 -5.57
N THR A 50 5.24 6.51 -5.43
CA THR A 50 6.09 6.35 -4.26
C THR A 50 7.22 7.38 -4.24
N PHE A 51 7.48 7.94 -3.06
CA PHE A 51 8.54 8.93 -2.85
C PHE A 51 9.92 8.35 -3.16
N ALA A 52 10.87 9.24 -3.43
CA ALA A 52 12.28 8.93 -3.60
C ALA A 52 13.12 9.33 -2.37
N HIS A 53 14.37 8.86 -2.34
CA HIS A 53 15.40 9.24 -1.35
C HIS A 53 15.07 8.82 0.10
N ALA A 54 14.97 9.77 1.04
CA ALA A 54 14.86 9.47 2.47
C ALA A 54 13.54 8.79 2.88
N CYS A 55 12.53 8.82 2.00
CA CYS A 55 11.22 8.21 2.19
C CYS A 55 10.91 7.18 1.10
N GLU A 56 11.95 6.55 0.54
CA GLU A 56 11.80 5.68 -0.63
C GLU A 56 10.72 4.62 -0.43
N GLY A 57 9.87 4.42 -1.45
CA GLY A 57 8.79 3.42 -1.42
C GLY A 57 7.52 3.86 -0.71
N LEU A 58 7.54 4.96 0.06
CA LEU A 58 6.34 5.44 0.74
C LEU A 58 5.36 6.08 -0.24
N TYR A 59 4.06 5.84 -0.07
CA TYR A 59 2.98 6.56 -0.77
C TYR A 59 1.88 6.96 0.22
N ILE A 60 1.08 7.96 -0.14
CA ILE A 60 0.03 8.48 0.73
C ILE A 60 -1.15 9.06 -0.07
N PHE A 61 -2.35 8.72 0.37
CA PHE A 61 -3.63 9.33 0.00
C PHE A 61 -4.21 9.99 1.25
N SER A 62 -4.17 11.32 1.31
CA SER A 62 -4.76 12.09 2.40
C SER A 62 -6.13 12.65 2.00
N GLY A 63 -6.96 13.00 2.98
CA GLY A 63 -8.27 13.58 2.71
C GLY A 63 -9.31 12.58 2.22
N VAL A 64 -9.13 11.29 2.52
CA VAL A 64 -10.03 10.22 2.08
C VAL A 64 -11.30 10.24 2.93
N THR A 65 -12.46 10.44 2.31
CA THR A 65 -13.75 10.38 3.03
C THR A 65 -14.08 8.95 3.44
N PRO A 66 -14.80 8.74 4.54
CA PRO A 66 -15.30 7.42 4.91
C PRO A 66 -15.99 6.70 3.75
N GLY A 67 -15.75 5.40 3.61
CA GLY A 67 -16.23 4.58 2.50
C GLY A 67 -15.39 3.33 2.26
N ASN A 68 -15.75 2.57 1.23
CA ASN A 68 -15.05 1.35 0.86
C ASN A 68 -14.06 1.63 -0.27
N TYR A 69 -12.82 1.20 -0.06
CA TYR A 69 -11.74 1.41 -1.02
C TYR A 69 -10.87 0.17 -1.21
N THR A 70 -10.13 0.15 -2.30
CA THR A 70 -9.05 -0.80 -2.54
C THR A 70 -7.82 -0.04 -3.00
N VAL A 71 -6.63 -0.47 -2.57
CA VAL A 71 -5.37 0.03 -3.13
C VAL A 71 -4.93 -0.92 -4.22
N GLU A 72 -4.66 -0.37 -5.41
CA GLU A 72 -4.06 -1.08 -6.55
C GLU A 72 -2.64 -0.56 -6.75
N VAL A 73 -1.68 -1.47 -6.80
CA VAL A 73 -0.28 -1.16 -7.10
C VAL A 73 -0.02 -1.55 -8.54
N VAL A 74 0.64 -0.68 -9.30
CA VAL A 74 1.09 -0.97 -10.67
C VAL A 74 2.58 -1.29 -10.60
N PRO A 75 2.99 -2.57 -10.73
CA PRO A 75 4.39 -2.93 -10.61
C PRO A 75 5.18 -2.37 -11.80
N PRO A 76 6.39 -1.85 -11.59
CA PRO A 76 7.26 -1.47 -12.70
C PRO A 76 7.59 -2.66 -13.61
N GLU A 77 8.03 -2.39 -14.83
CA GLU A 77 8.48 -3.44 -15.75
C GLU A 77 9.59 -4.28 -15.12
N GLY A 78 9.50 -5.60 -15.25
CA GLY A 78 10.45 -6.52 -14.66
C GLY A 78 10.23 -6.80 -13.18
N TYR A 79 9.07 -6.44 -12.62
CA TYR A 79 8.67 -6.79 -11.26
C TYR A 79 7.35 -7.57 -11.23
N GLY A 80 7.22 -8.46 -10.25
CA GLY A 80 5.98 -9.11 -9.86
C GLY A 80 5.70 -8.91 -8.38
N PHE A 81 4.54 -9.35 -7.92
CA PHE A 81 4.16 -9.28 -6.51
C PHE A 81 4.64 -10.50 -5.73
N THR A 82 5.02 -10.27 -4.48
CA THR A 82 5.29 -11.35 -3.52
C THR A 82 4.00 -11.90 -2.87
N VAL A 83 4.14 -12.95 -2.07
CA VAL A 83 3.04 -13.52 -1.28
C VAL A 83 2.64 -12.59 -0.12
N PRO A 84 1.33 -12.28 0.06
CA PRO A 84 0.89 -11.45 1.17
C PRO A 84 0.81 -12.21 2.50
N GLY A 85 0.84 -11.47 3.61
CA GLY A 85 0.43 -11.95 4.93
C GLY A 85 1.41 -12.86 5.66
N MET A 86 2.70 -12.81 5.32
CA MET A 86 3.75 -13.65 5.94
C MET A 86 4.42 -13.02 7.17
N GLY A 87 4.13 -11.75 7.49
CA GLY A 87 4.75 -11.05 8.62
C GLY A 87 4.14 -11.35 9.98
N ALA A 88 4.98 -11.28 11.01
CA ALA A 88 4.59 -11.28 12.40
C ALA A 88 4.04 -9.90 12.84
N PRO A 89 3.34 -9.82 13.99
CA PRO A 89 2.85 -8.54 14.50
C PRO A 89 3.97 -7.51 14.69
N GLY A 90 3.83 -6.36 14.05
CA GLY A 90 4.80 -5.26 14.11
C GLY A 90 5.82 -5.26 12.95
N GLU A 91 5.78 -6.25 12.07
CA GLU A 91 6.56 -6.26 10.84
C GLU A 91 5.78 -5.59 9.69
N THR A 92 6.53 -4.97 8.77
CA THR A 92 5.98 -4.50 7.49
C THR A 92 5.86 -5.69 6.57
N ALA A 93 4.65 -6.02 6.15
CA ALA A 93 4.38 -7.19 5.31
C ALA A 93 3.45 -6.84 4.16
N SER A 94 3.65 -7.50 3.02
CA SER A 94 2.81 -7.31 1.85
C SER A 94 1.34 -7.61 2.18
N THR A 95 0.48 -6.67 1.83
CA THR A 95 -0.98 -6.76 1.97
C THR A 95 -1.69 -6.83 0.62
N VAL A 96 -0.92 -6.77 -0.46
CA VAL A 96 -1.39 -6.81 -1.84
C VAL A 96 -1.46 -8.24 -2.34
N ASP A 97 -2.59 -8.61 -2.94
CA ASP A 97 -2.80 -9.89 -3.57
C ASP A 97 -1.93 -10.03 -4.82
N ALA A 98 -1.16 -11.13 -4.88
CA ALA A 98 -0.18 -11.33 -5.92
C ALA A 98 -0.77 -11.56 -7.32
N ALA A 99 -2.04 -11.96 -7.42
CA ALA A 99 -2.68 -12.27 -8.69
C ALA A 99 -3.18 -11.02 -9.43
N ASN A 100 -3.55 -9.97 -8.69
CA ASN A 100 -4.19 -8.79 -9.27
C ASN A 100 -3.57 -7.46 -8.82
N GLY A 101 -2.59 -7.45 -7.91
CA GLY A 101 -1.95 -6.22 -7.46
C GLY A 101 -2.85 -5.34 -6.59
N THR A 102 -3.94 -5.89 -6.05
CA THR A 102 -4.89 -5.15 -5.22
C THR A 102 -4.94 -5.65 -3.78
N THR A 103 -5.28 -4.77 -2.84
CA THR A 103 -5.51 -5.17 -1.44
C THR A 103 -6.90 -5.77 -1.26
N THR A 104 -7.16 -6.36 -0.09
CA THR A 104 -8.53 -6.54 0.37
C THR A 104 -9.22 -5.19 0.56
N ALA A 105 -10.56 -5.19 0.51
CA ALA A 105 -11.35 -3.98 0.70
C ALA A 105 -11.07 -3.35 2.06
N ILE A 106 -10.89 -2.03 2.03
CA ILE A 106 -10.70 -1.14 3.17
C ILE A 106 -12.05 -0.50 3.45
N ASP A 107 -12.71 -0.93 4.53
CA ASP A 107 -13.89 -0.22 5.06
C ASP A 107 -13.40 0.91 5.97
N LEU A 108 -13.22 2.11 5.39
CA LEU A 108 -12.76 3.28 6.13
C LEU A 108 -13.98 3.92 6.81
N THR A 109 -14.21 3.59 8.08
CA THR A 109 -15.36 4.11 8.83
C THR A 109 -15.08 5.52 9.38
N GLU A 110 -16.14 6.26 9.71
CA GLU A 110 -16.02 7.55 10.42
C GLU A 110 -15.26 7.42 11.74
N GLU A 111 -15.47 6.31 12.47
CA GLU A 111 -14.75 6.01 13.71
C GLU A 111 -13.25 5.81 13.44
N MET A 112 -12.89 5.05 12.41
CA MET A 112 -11.49 4.88 12.01
C MET A 112 -10.85 6.20 11.62
N VAL A 113 -11.56 7.08 10.92
CA VAL A 113 -11.07 8.41 10.54
C VAL A 113 -10.78 9.30 11.76
N GLN A 114 -11.54 9.12 12.84
CA GLN A 114 -11.38 9.87 14.10
C GLN A 114 -10.31 9.27 15.02
N MET A 115 -10.11 7.95 14.97
CA MET A 115 -9.21 7.23 15.87
C MET A 115 -7.84 6.90 15.26
N MET A 116 -7.75 6.77 13.94
CA MET A 116 -6.54 6.39 13.23
C MET A 116 -6.03 7.54 12.37
N ASP A 117 -4.73 7.79 12.46
CA ASP A 117 -4.07 8.78 11.60
C ASP A 117 -3.83 8.23 10.18
N LEU A 118 -3.57 6.93 10.05
CA LEU A 118 -3.18 6.25 8.82
C LEU A 118 -3.65 4.79 8.79
N VAL A 119 -4.28 4.38 7.70
CA VAL A 119 -4.49 2.97 7.35
C VAL A 119 -3.36 2.52 6.43
N VAL A 120 -2.62 1.50 6.85
CA VAL A 120 -1.40 1.04 6.17
C VAL A 120 -1.68 -0.11 5.19
N ARG A 121 -1.17 -0.01 3.97
CA ARG A 121 -1.19 -1.04 2.92
C ARG A 121 0.16 -1.11 2.23
N ASP A 122 0.95 -2.11 2.60
CA ASP A 122 2.29 -2.32 2.04
C ASP A 122 2.26 -3.35 0.91
N ALA A 123 3.24 -3.29 0.00
CA ALA A 123 3.41 -4.26 -1.08
C ALA A 123 4.88 -4.61 -1.30
N GLY A 124 5.19 -5.91 -1.25
CA GLY A 124 6.51 -6.41 -1.64
C GLY A 124 6.54 -6.77 -3.13
N LEU A 125 7.55 -6.28 -3.83
CA LEU A 125 7.80 -6.61 -5.23
C LEU A 125 9.06 -7.44 -5.39
N VAL A 126 8.94 -8.53 -6.14
CA VAL A 126 10.05 -9.41 -6.52
C VAL A 126 10.48 -9.09 -7.95
N PRO A 127 11.79 -9.06 -8.27
CA PRO A 127 12.23 -9.01 -9.66
C PRO A 127 11.68 -10.20 -10.45
N ALA A 128 11.09 -9.96 -11.61
CA ALA A 128 10.72 -11.01 -12.53
C ALA A 128 11.99 -11.77 -12.93
N ALA A 129 11.98 -13.10 -12.79
CA ALA A 129 13.08 -13.93 -13.27
C ALA A 129 13.25 -13.69 -14.78
N ALA A 130 14.46 -13.31 -15.19
CA ALA A 130 14.83 -13.12 -16.59
C ALA A 130 14.80 -14.44 -17.38
#